data_AF-A0A3S3P456-F1
#
_entry.id   AF-A0A3S3P456-F1
#
_cell.length_a   1.000
_cell.length_b   1.000
_cell.length_c   1.000
_cell.angle_alpha   90.00
_cell.angle_beta   90.00
_cell.angle_gamma   90.00
#
_symmetry.space_group_name_H-M   'P 1'
#
loop_
_entity.id
_entity.type
_entity.pdbx_description
1 polymer ?
#
loop_
_entity_poly.entity_id
_entity_poly.type
_entity_poly.pdbx_seq_one_letter_code
_entity_poly.pdbx_strand_id
1 'polypeptide(L)' 'MEPSSMPREGMGVRSVHRKVLLETLAQELPPETILFSSKLASITTKVHQDSSLAVLHMEDGTIINAKVTF' A
#
# COMPACT_ATOMS: atom_id res chain seq x y z
N MET A 1 4.39 49.53 -11.67
CA MET A 1 5.05 48.31 -12.20
C MET A 1 4.51 47.15 -11.41
N GLU A 2 3.51 46.46 -11.96
CA GLU A 2 2.96 45.23 -11.38
C GLU A 2 4.01 44.11 -11.53
N PRO A 3 4.29 43.29 -10.50
CA PRO A 3 5.19 42.17 -10.66
C PRO A 3 4.53 41.11 -11.54
N SER A 4 5.16 40.81 -12.67
CA SER A 4 4.77 39.73 -13.58
C SER A 4 4.67 38.41 -12.81
N SER A 5 3.47 37.86 -12.71
CA SER A 5 3.23 36.51 -12.21
C SER A 5 3.85 35.50 -13.19
N MET A 6 4.98 34.90 -12.80
CA MET A 6 5.51 33.75 -13.54
C MET A 6 4.47 32.62 -13.50
N PRO A 7 4.15 31.98 -14.63
CA PRO A 7 3.30 30.80 -14.60
C PRO A 7 4.01 29.75 -13.74
N ARG A 8 3.27 29.15 -12.80
CA ARG A 8 3.76 28.02 -11.99
C ARG A 8 3.95 26.82 -12.92
N GLU A 9 5.09 26.79 -13.60
CA GLU A 9 5.54 25.72 -14.47
C GLU A 9 5.77 24.48 -13.60
N GLY A 10 4.77 23.60 -13.54
CA GLY A 10 4.87 22.37 -12.73
C GLY A 10 3.55 21.83 -12.18
N MET A 11 2.45 22.59 -12.23
CA MET A 11 1.13 22.14 -11.74
C MET A 11 0.23 21.55 -12.85
N GLY A 12 0.82 20.89 -13.85
CA GLY A 12 0.07 20.15 -14.87
C GLY A 12 -0.17 18.70 -14.46
N VAL A 13 -1.25 18.07 -14.96
CA VAL A 13 -1.48 16.63 -14.79
C VAL A 13 -0.32 15.86 -15.43
N ARG A 14 0.34 14.99 -14.66
CA ARG A 14 1.40 14.11 -15.15
C ARG A 14 0.82 12.73 -15.43
N SER A 15 0.51 12.47 -16.70
CA SER A 15 0.07 11.16 -17.14
C SER A 15 1.24 10.18 -17.16
N VAL A 16 1.08 9.04 -16.52
CA VAL A 16 2.05 7.93 -16.52
C VAL A 16 1.36 6.63 -16.87
N HIS A 17 2.08 5.70 -17.49
CA HIS A 17 1.53 4.39 -17.78
C HIS A 17 1.40 3.58 -16.47
N ARG A 18 0.19 3.11 -16.14
CA ARG A 18 -0.12 2.42 -14.87
C ARG A 18 0.87 1.30 -14.55
N LYS A 19 1.22 0.49 -15.55
CA LYS A 19 2.16 -0.63 -15.38
C LYS A 19 3.54 -0.14 -14.93
N VAL A 20 4.07 0.87 -15.63
CA VAL A 20 5.42 1.42 -15.36
C VAL A 20 5.45 2.01 -13.95
N LEU A 21 4.43 2.79 -13.58
CA LEU A 21 4.35 3.38 -12.24
C LEU A 21 4.38 2.30 -11.14
N LEU A 22 3.56 1.25 -11.25
CA LEU A 22 3.48 0.21 -10.23
C LEU A 22 4.76 -0.64 -10.16
N GLU A 23 5.37 -0.96 -11.31
CA GLU A 23 6.64 -1.69 -11.35
C GLU A 23 7.76 -0.89 -10.70
N THR A 24 7.86 0.41 -11.00
CA THR A 24 8.84 1.29 -10.36
C THR A 24 8.60 1.38 -8.86
N LEU A 25 7.36 1.58 -8.40
CA LEU A 25 7.07 1.62 -6.97
C LEU A 25 7.39 0.31 -6.26
N ALA A 26 7.17 -0.84 -6.90
CA ALA A 26 7.53 -2.14 -6.35
C ALA A 26 9.06 -2.34 -6.24
N GLN A 27 9.82 -1.83 -7.20
CA GLN A 27 11.29 -1.91 -7.20
C GLN A 27 11.96 -1.08 -6.10
N GLU A 28 11.30 -0.02 -5.63
CA GLU A 28 11.79 0.83 -4.54
C GLU A 28 11.55 0.22 -3.15
N LEU A 29 10.82 -0.90 -3.05
CA LEU A 29 10.54 -1.58 -1.79
C LEU A 29 11.63 -2.61 -1.45
N PRO A 30 11.85 -2.88 -0.15
CA PRO A 30 12.66 -4.02 0.26
C PRO A 30 12.13 -5.35 -0.33
N PRO A 31 13.01 -6.34 -0.58
CA PRO A 31 12.59 -7.67 -1.01
C PRO A 31 11.53 -8.27 -0.09
N GLU A 32 10.66 -9.12 -0.65
CA GLU A 32 9.59 -9.81 0.08
C GLU A 32 8.51 -8.90 0.73
N THR A 33 8.50 -7.60 0.41
CA THR A 33 7.45 -6.67 0.90
C THR A 33 6.07 -6.96 0.28
N ILE A 34 6.03 -7.35 -1.00
CA ILE A 34 4.78 -7.65 -1.72
C ILE A 34 4.67 -9.16 -1.92
N LEU A 35 3.65 -9.75 -1.33
CA LEU A 35 3.26 -11.13 -1.58
C LEU A 35 2.16 -11.17 -2.65
N PHE A 36 2.47 -11.76 -3.80
CA PHE A 36 1.51 -11.93 -4.89
C PHE A 36 0.68 -13.20 -4.71
N SER A 37 -0.46 -13.26 -5.39
CA SER A 37 -1.40 -14.39 -5.31
C SER A 37 -1.94 -14.67 -3.90
N SER A 38 -1.81 -13.72 -2.98
CA SER A 38 -2.35 -13.80 -1.63
C SER A 38 -3.81 -13.34 -1.62
N LYS A 39 -4.74 -14.29 -1.68
CA LYS A 39 -6.17 -14.00 -1.54
C LYS A 39 -6.60 -14.17 -0.09
N LEU A 40 -7.15 -13.10 0.47
CA LEU A 40 -7.67 -13.07 1.84
C LEU A 40 -9.00 -13.83 1.91
N ALA A 41 -9.09 -14.80 2.81
CA ALA A 41 -10.29 -15.59 3.09
C ALA A 41 -11.12 -15.01 4.24
N SER A 42 -10.46 -14.64 5.35
CA SER A 42 -11.16 -14.03 6.49
C SER A 42 -10.20 -13.21 7.37
N ILE A 43 -10.78 -12.30 8.15
CA ILE A 43 -10.08 -11.55 9.21
C ILE A 43 -10.79 -11.84 10.53
N THR A 44 -10.02 -12.19 11.55
CA THR A 44 -10.50 -12.30 12.93
C THR A 44 -9.64 -11.44 13.84
N THR A 45 -10.17 -11.10 15.02
CA THR A 45 -9.43 -10.31 16.00
C THR A 45 -9.19 -11.15 17.24
N LYS A 46 -7.92 -11.34 17.60
CA LYS A 46 -7.53 -11.90 18.90
C LYS A 46 -7.37 -10.76 19.88
N VAL A 47 -8.18 -10.77 20.94
CA VAL A 47 -8.08 -9.81 22.04
C VAL A 47 -7.29 -10.47 23.18
N HIS A 48 -6.16 -9.89 23.52
CA HIS A 48 -5.49 -10.09 24.80
C HIS A 48 -5.77 -8.90 25.71
N GLN A 49 -5.61 -9.10 27.02
CA GLN A 49 -6.00 -8.17 28.10
C GLN A 49 -5.86 -6.68 27.74
N ASP A 50 -4.75 -6.26 27.13
CA ASP A 50 -4.49 -4.86 26.77
C ASP A 50 -4.22 -4.61 25.27
N SER A 51 -4.44 -5.59 24.40
CA SER A 51 -4.13 -5.45 22.96
C SER A 51 -5.01 -6.31 22.08
N SER A 52 -5.39 -5.78 20.91
CA SER A 52 -6.00 -6.55 19.83
C SER A 52 -4.99 -6.81 18.72
N LEU A 53 -5.07 -7.99 18.12
CA LEU A 53 -4.27 -8.40 16.98
C LEU A 53 -5.22 -8.92 15.89
N ALA A 54 -5.11 -8.35 14.69
CA ALA A 54 -5.79 -8.89 13.53
C ALA A 54 -5.08 -10.15 13.05
N VAL A 55 -5.85 -11.20 12.78
CA VAL A 55 -5.39 -12.47 12.23
C VAL A 55 -6.06 -12.65 10.89
N LEU A 56 -5.25 -12.59 9.83
CA LEU A 56 -5.68 -12.69 8.45
C LEU A 56 -5.45 -14.13 8.00
N HIS A 57 -6.52 -14.80 7.61
CA HIS A 57 -6.47 -16.14 7.02
C HIS A 57 -6.51 -16.00 5.50
N MET A 58 -5.51 -16.52 4.81
CA MET A 58 -5.46 -16.57 3.35
C MET A 58 -6.14 -17.85 2.84
N GLU A 59 -6.56 -17.85 1.57
CA GLU A 59 -7.16 -19.04 0.94
C GLU A 59 -6.20 -20.22 0.82
N ASP A 60 -4.89 -19.95 0.72
CA ASP A 60 -3.85 -20.98 0.65
C ASP A 60 -3.48 -21.57 2.03
N GLY A 61 -4.14 -21.13 3.10
CA GLY A 61 -3.88 -21.56 4.47
C GLY A 61 -2.82 -20.73 5.20
N THR A 62 -2.17 -19.77 4.54
CA THR A 62 -1.24 -18.84 5.18
C THR A 62 -1.96 -18.00 6.23
N ILE A 63 -1.30 -17.77 7.39
CA ILE A 63 -1.82 -16.92 8.46
C ILE A 63 -0.88 -15.74 8.67
N ILE A 64 -1.41 -14.52 8.53
CA ILE A 64 -0.68 -13.27 8.80
C ILE A 64 -1.26 -12.63 10.06
N ASN A 65 -0.40 -12.28 11.01
CA ASN A 65 -0.78 -11.54 12.21
C ASN A 65 -0.36 -10.08 12.07
N ALA A 66 -1.31 -9.16 12.22
CA ALA A 66 -1.08 -7.74 12.05
C ALA A 66 -1.64 -6.94 13.23
N LYS A 67 -0.92 -5.88 13.62
CA LYS A 67 -1.41 -4.92 14.63
C LYS A 67 -2.50 -4.02 14.05
N VAL A 68 -2.36 -3.65 12.77
CA VAL A 68 -3.28 -2.78 12.03
C VAL A 68 -3.40 -3.34 10.62
N THR A 69 -4.60 -3.27 10.05
CA THR A 69 -4.93 -3.65 8.67
C THR A 69 -5.57 -2.46 7.96
N PHE A 70 -5.34 -2.30 6.65
CA PHE A 70 -5.84 -1.19 5.82
C PHE A 70 -6.58 -1.72 4.58
#